data_AF-A0A6L2QDV4-F1
#
_entry.id   AF-A0A6L2QDV4-F1
#
_cell.length_a   1.000
_cell.length_b   1.000
_cell.length_c   1.000
_cell.angle_alpha   90.00
_cell.angle_beta   90.00
_cell.angle_gamma   90.00
#
_symmetry.space_group_name_H-M   'P 1'
#
loop_
_entity.id
_entity.type
_entity.pdbx_description
1 polymer ?
#
loop_
_entity_poly.entity_id
_entity_poly.type
_entity_poly.pdbx_seq_one_letter_code
_entity_poly.pdbx_strand_id
1 'polypeptide(L)'
;METCFDFSKCRGEFKVYIYPQAEESETATILTPSPSYQKVLNVIQESRYYTSDPSQACLFVLAIDTLDRDSLSTDYVRNVPARLQKLRLWNEGRNHVIFNLYSGTWPDYAEDSLGFDPGMAILAKASMSVTNFRPGFDVSIPLFHKNHPEKGGDPGFVTTNNFPVSKKYLLAFKGKRYVHGIGSETRNSLYHLHNERDIVLVTTCRHGKSWKDLKDERCDEDNAEYD
;
A
#
# COMPACT_ATOMS: atom_id res chain seq x y z
N MET A 1 -23.95 11.51 13.96
CA MET A 1 -22.81 10.60 13.68
C MET A 1 -22.08 11.22 12.51
N GLU A 2 -21.03 12.00 12.79
CA GLU A 2 -20.26 12.67 11.74
C GLU A 2 -19.46 11.62 10.98
N THR A 3 -19.89 11.29 9.76
CA THR A 3 -19.16 10.36 8.93
C THR A 3 -17.90 11.05 8.43
N CYS A 4 -16.72 10.44 8.57
CA CYS A 4 -15.46 10.93 7.97
C CYS A 4 -15.51 10.93 6.42
N PHE A 5 -16.56 10.35 5.84
CA PHE A 5 -16.84 10.28 4.42
C PHE A 5 -18.10 11.06 4.05
N ASP A 6 -18.08 11.77 2.94
CA ASP A 6 -19.26 12.37 2.30
C ASP A 6 -19.77 11.46 1.18
N PHE A 7 -20.82 10.69 1.49
CA PHE A 7 -21.48 9.81 0.54
C PHE A 7 -22.26 10.56 -0.54
N SER A 8 -22.60 11.83 -0.34
CA SER A 8 -23.42 12.59 -1.31
C SER A 8 -22.69 12.78 -2.64
N LYS A 9 -21.35 12.92 -2.61
CA LYS A 9 -20.48 13.00 -3.79
C LYS A 9 -20.38 11.69 -4.59
N CYS A 10 -20.84 10.59 -4.01
CA CYS A 10 -20.65 9.24 -4.55
C CYS A 10 -21.98 8.58 -4.97
N ARG A 11 -23.06 9.35 -5.08
CA ARG A 11 -24.39 8.84 -5.49
C ARG A 11 -24.49 8.56 -7.00
N GLY A 12 -23.66 9.22 -7.80
CA GLY A 12 -23.62 9.07 -9.25
C GLY A 12 -22.57 8.04 -9.71
N GLU A 13 -21.94 8.30 -10.86
CA GLU A 13 -20.78 7.51 -11.27
C GLU A 13 -19.64 7.65 -10.27
N PHE A 14 -18.98 6.53 -9.95
CA PHE A 14 -17.82 6.56 -9.09
C PHE A 14 -16.61 7.10 -9.86
N LYS A 15 -16.22 8.35 -9.57
CA LYS A 15 -15.06 8.99 -10.18
C LYS A 15 -13.98 9.36 -9.15
N VAL A 16 -12.73 9.33 -9.59
CA VAL A 16 -11.53 9.63 -8.81
C VAL A 16 -10.78 10.75 -9.52
N TYR A 17 -10.59 11.85 -8.80
CA TYR A 17 -9.77 12.98 -9.25
C TYR A 17 -8.36 12.86 -8.67
N ILE A 18 -7.36 13.11 -9.51
CA ILE A 18 -5.96 13.19 -9.10
C ILE A 18 -5.56 14.66 -9.14
N TYR A 19 -4.96 15.16 -8.05
CA TYR A 19 -4.41 16.52 -8.03
C TYR A 19 -3.34 16.69 -9.11
N PRO A 20 -3.24 17.87 -9.76
CA PRO A 20 -2.18 18.12 -10.72
C PRO A 20 -0.82 18.11 -10.02
N GLN A 21 0.21 17.58 -10.71
CA GLN A 21 1.58 17.51 -10.19
C GLN A 21 2.29 18.88 -10.17
N ALA A 22 1.84 19.81 -11.03
CA ALA A 22 2.25 21.21 -11.01
C ALA A 22 1.11 22.05 -10.40
N GLU A 23 1.44 22.91 -9.44
CA GLU A 23 0.54 24.02 -9.13
C GLU A 23 0.57 25.02 -10.30
N GLU A 24 -0.54 25.71 -10.57
CA GLU A 24 -0.60 26.90 -11.45
C GLU A 24 0.23 28.09 -10.90
N SER A 25 0.86 27.92 -9.75
CA SER A 25 1.76 28.90 -9.13
C SER A 25 3.18 28.72 -9.68
N GLU A 26 3.66 29.74 -10.39
CA GLU A 26 5.01 29.86 -10.97
C GLU A 26 6.18 29.68 -9.96
N THR A 27 5.88 29.55 -8.66
CA THR A 27 6.86 29.48 -7.56
C THR A 27 6.88 28.15 -6.80
N ALA A 28 6.00 27.20 -7.13
CA ALA A 28 5.98 25.91 -6.46
C ALA A 28 7.04 24.95 -7.05
N THR A 29 7.96 24.46 -6.22
CA THR A 29 8.85 23.35 -6.59
C THR A 29 8.00 22.16 -7.04
N ILE A 30 8.08 21.81 -8.33
CA ILE A 30 7.44 20.63 -8.90
C ILE A 30 7.96 19.41 -8.14
N LEU A 31 7.08 18.75 -7.40
CA LEU A 31 7.42 17.45 -6.82
C LEU A 31 7.18 16.40 -7.89
N THR A 32 8.27 15.78 -8.35
CA THR A 32 8.17 14.58 -9.17
C THR A 32 7.93 13.39 -8.23
N PRO A 33 6.81 12.65 -8.38
CA PRO A 33 6.59 11.42 -7.62
C PRO A 33 7.73 10.41 -7.78
N SER A 34 7.94 9.55 -6.79
CA SER A 34 8.80 8.39 -7.00
C SER A 34 8.26 7.51 -8.14
N PRO A 35 9.10 6.71 -8.80
CA PRO A 35 8.63 5.77 -9.83
C PRO A 35 7.54 4.82 -9.31
N SER A 36 7.55 4.50 -8.01
CA SER A 36 6.52 3.64 -7.41
C SER A 36 5.18 4.35 -7.26
N TYR A 37 5.18 5.62 -6.82
CA TYR A 37 3.93 6.38 -6.69
C TYR A 37 3.38 6.81 -8.05
N GLN A 38 4.25 7.10 -9.02
CA GLN A 38 3.83 7.38 -10.39
C GLN A 38 3.02 6.22 -10.99
N LYS A 39 3.41 4.96 -10.72
CA LYS A 39 2.63 3.78 -11.14
C LYS A 39 1.22 3.79 -10.54
N VAL A 40 1.08 4.16 -9.26
CA VAL A 40 -0.24 4.27 -8.60
C VAL A 40 -1.09 5.32 -9.29
N LEU A 41 -0.53 6.50 -9.56
CA LEU A 41 -1.24 7.59 -10.24
C LEU A 41 -1.65 7.19 -11.67
N ASN A 42 -0.74 6.57 -12.43
CA ASN A 42 -1.02 6.12 -13.80
C ASN A 42 -2.16 5.09 -13.84
N VAL A 43 -2.13 4.07 -12.98
CA VAL A 43 -3.19 3.04 -12.94
C VAL A 43 -4.56 3.66 -12.65
N ILE A 44 -4.62 4.66 -11.77
CA ILE A 44 -5.87 5.39 -11.51
C ILE A 44 -6.26 6.19 -12.74
N GLN A 45 -5.33 6.95 -13.33
CA GLN A 45 -5.58 7.84 -14.47
C GLN A 45 -6.03 7.10 -15.74
N GLU A 46 -5.50 5.90 -15.98
CA GLU A 46 -5.89 5.06 -17.11
C GLU A 46 -7.21 4.29 -16.86
N SER A 47 -7.69 4.26 -15.62
CA SER A 47 -8.92 3.54 -15.29
C SER A 47 -10.17 4.32 -15.72
N ARG A 48 -11.29 3.59 -15.90
CA ARG A 48 -12.62 4.19 -16.14
C ARG A 48 -13.13 5.09 -15.02
N TYR A 49 -12.49 5.02 -13.84
CA TYR A 49 -12.84 5.79 -12.67
C TYR A 49 -12.20 7.18 -12.71
N TYR A 50 -11.17 7.43 -13.50
CA TYR A 50 -10.53 8.74 -13.55
C TYR A 50 -11.48 9.84 -14.04
N THR A 51 -11.33 11.04 -13.48
CA THR A 51 -11.86 12.28 -14.02
C THR A 51 -10.86 13.42 -13.85
N SER A 52 -10.80 14.32 -14.84
CA SER A 52 -10.07 15.60 -14.75
C SER A 52 -10.90 16.72 -14.12
N ASP A 53 -12.21 16.51 -13.92
CA ASP A 53 -13.12 17.48 -13.32
C ASP A 53 -13.36 17.14 -11.83
N PRO A 54 -12.83 17.94 -10.88
CA PRO A 54 -12.98 17.67 -9.46
C PRO A 54 -14.43 17.79 -8.98
N SER A 55 -15.33 18.44 -9.72
CA SER A 55 -16.75 18.55 -9.36
C SER A 55 -17.51 17.23 -9.54
N GLN A 56 -17.00 16.34 -10.40
CA GLN A 56 -17.57 15.01 -10.65
C GLN A 56 -16.99 13.93 -9.73
N ALA A 57 -15.95 14.26 -8.97
CA ALA A 57 -15.17 13.28 -8.23
C ALA A 57 -15.84 12.88 -6.91
N CYS A 58 -15.94 11.56 -6.71
CA CYS A 58 -16.29 10.96 -5.42
C CYS A 58 -15.07 10.89 -4.50
N LEU A 59 -13.91 10.50 -5.03
CA LEU A 59 -12.64 10.41 -4.30
C LEU A 59 -11.56 11.32 -4.88
N PHE A 60 -10.62 11.71 -4.01
CA PHE A 60 -9.50 12.57 -4.33
C PHE A 60 -8.19 11.86 -3.97
N VAL A 61 -7.22 11.89 -4.88
CA VAL A 61 -5.88 11.32 -4.69
C VAL A 61 -4.83 12.41 -4.89
N LEU A 62 -3.96 12.57 -3.90
CA LEU A 62 -2.92 13.59 -3.91
C LEU A 62 -1.83 13.27 -4.94
N ALA A 63 -1.28 14.29 -5.60
CA ALA A 63 0.00 14.17 -6.32
C ALA A 63 1.23 14.22 -5.37
N ILE A 64 1.01 14.25 -4.06
CA ILE A 64 2.05 14.24 -3.04
C ILE A 64 2.39 12.79 -2.72
N ASP A 65 3.63 12.38 -3.00
CA ASP A 65 4.09 11.02 -2.70
C ASP A 65 4.17 10.81 -1.17
N THR A 66 3.40 9.84 -0.70
CA THR A 66 3.28 9.45 0.70
C THR A 66 3.53 7.96 0.91
N LEU A 67 3.97 7.24 -0.15
CA LEU A 67 4.22 5.80 -0.06
C LEU A 67 5.29 5.48 0.95
N ASP A 68 6.32 6.32 1.02
CA ASP A 68 7.46 6.13 1.91
C ASP A 68 7.51 7.25 2.96
N ARG A 69 7.22 6.87 4.21
CA ARG A 69 7.30 7.76 5.37
C ARG A 69 8.49 7.45 6.25
N ASP A 70 9.46 6.69 5.76
CA ASP A 70 10.77 6.58 6.39
C ASP A 70 11.58 7.85 6.12
N SER A 71 11.98 8.57 7.19
CA SER A 71 12.76 9.79 7.08
C SER A 71 14.15 9.63 6.44
N LEU A 72 14.66 8.39 6.38
CA LEU A 72 15.92 8.03 5.74
C LEU A 72 15.77 7.74 4.24
N SER A 73 14.53 7.58 3.75
CA SER A 73 14.28 7.27 2.35
C SER A 73 14.54 8.47 1.46
N THR A 74 15.11 8.21 0.28
CA THR A 74 15.23 9.22 -0.79
C THR A 74 13.87 9.65 -1.33
N ASP A 75 12.85 8.80 -1.18
CA ASP A 75 11.48 9.05 -1.62
C ASP A 75 10.64 9.79 -0.56
N TYR A 76 11.23 10.13 0.60
CA TYR A 76 10.54 10.81 1.70
C TYR A 76 10.20 12.27 1.36
N VAL A 77 8.91 12.55 1.14
CA VAL A 77 8.45 13.91 0.92
C VAL A 77 8.38 14.70 2.23
N ARG A 78 9.13 15.80 2.32
CA ARG A 78 9.12 16.73 3.47
C ARG A 78 8.01 17.77 3.36
N ASN A 79 7.65 18.34 4.52
CA ASN A 79 6.70 19.44 4.64
C ASN A 79 5.31 19.16 4.03
N VAL A 80 4.83 17.91 4.13
CA VAL A 80 3.48 17.53 3.70
C VAL A 80 2.40 18.42 4.33
N PRO A 81 2.42 18.79 5.64
CA PRO A 81 1.40 19.67 6.23
C PRO A 81 1.27 21.01 5.50
N ALA A 82 2.39 21.68 5.21
CA ALA A 82 2.39 22.97 4.52
C ALA A 82 1.90 22.86 3.07
N ARG A 83 2.07 21.69 2.44
CA ARG A 83 1.56 21.42 1.09
C ARG A 83 0.05 21.17 1.11
N LEU A 84 -0.45 20.37 2.06
CA LEU A 84 -1.88 20.13 2.22
C LEU A 84 -2.66 21.42 2.47
N GLN A 85 -2.09 22.35 3.25
CA GLN A 85 -2.70 23.67 3.50
C GLN A 85 -2.89 24.52 2.24
N LYS A 86 -2.11 24.30 1.18
CA LYS A 86 -2.26 25.01 -0.11
C LYS A 86 -3.34 24.39 -1.00
N LEU A 87 -3.73 23.14 -0.74
CA LEU A 87 -4.70 22.42 -1.54
C LEU A 87 -6.11 22.88 -1.19
N ARG A 88 -6.68 23.75 -2.02
CA ARG A 88 -8.05 24.28 -1.84
C ARG A 88 -9.13 23.20 -1.67
N LEU A 89 -8.93 22.04 -2.31
CA LEU A 89 -9.87 20.92 -2.28
C LEU A 89 -9.66 19.95 -1.10
N TRP A 90 -8.61 20.11 -0.27
CA TRP A 90 -8.21 19.13 0.76
C TRP A 90 -9.32 18.78 1.74
N ASN A 91 -10.16 19.76 2.12
CA ASN A 91 -11.37 19.55 2.91
C ASN A 91 -11.13 18.67 4.15
N GLU A 92 -10.06 18.96 4.89
CA GLU A 92 -9.65 18.21 6.08
C GLU A 92 -9.50 16.69 5.83
N GLY A 93 -9.16 16.29 4.60
CA GLY A 93 -8.99 14.90 4.20
C GLY A 93 -10.28 14.16 3.85
N ARG A 94 -11.46 14.77 4.01
CA ARG A 94 -12.73 14.12 3.69
C ARG A 94 -12.76 13.70 2.21
N ASN A 95 -13.09 12.43 1.94
CA ASN A 95 -13.08 11.79 0.62
C ASN A 95 -11.69 11.69 -0.05
N HIS A 96 -10.60 11.93 0.68
CA HIS A 96 -9.25 11.73 0.17
C HIS A 96 -8.73 10.34 0.48
N VAL A 97 -7.88 9.80 -0.39
CA VAL A 97 -7.13 8.56 -0.14
C VAL A 97 -5.65 8.88 -0.07
N ILE A 98 -5.02 8.45 1.02
CA ILE A 98 -3.56 8.50 1.22
C ILE A 98 -3.02 7.08 1.12
N PHE A 99 -1.97 6.90 0.33
CA PHE A 99 -1.29 5.62 0.18
C PHE A 99 -0.01 5.60 1.02
N ASN A 100 0.19 4.55 1.81
CA ASN A 100 1.43 4.35 2.55
C ASN A 100 1.87 2.88 2.50
N LEU A 101 3.07 2.61 1.98
CA LEU A 101 3.63 1.26 1.90
C LEU A 101 4.74 1.04 2.93
N TYR A 102 5.53 2.07 3.20
CA TYR A 102 6.68 2.00 4.08
C TYR A 102 6.48 2.97 5.26
N SER A 103 6.41 2.41 6.46
CA SER A 103 6.20 3.15 7.72
C SER A 103 7.50 3.24 8.52
N GLY A 104 8.65 3.39 7.87
CA GLY A 104 9.96 3.43 8.53
C GLY A 104 10.77 2.14 8.40
N THR A 105 12.00 2.21 8.89
CA THR A 105 12.96 1.11 8.96
C THR A 105 13.37 0.91 10.41
N TRP A 106 13.73 -0.31 10.78
CA TRP A 106 14.28 -0.61 12.10
C TRP A 106 15.40 0.39 12.48
N PRO A 107 15.45 0.86 13.75
CA PRO A 107 14.53 0.55 14.86
C PRO A 107 13.29 1.47 14.88
N ASP A 108 13.26 2.48 14.02
CA ASP A 108 12.39 3.64 14.08
C ASP A 108 11.17 3.49 13.16
N TYR A 109 10.40 2.41 13.35
CA TYR A 109 9.13 2.25 12.65
C TYR A 109 8.11 3.28 13.16
N ALA A 110 7.61 4.12 12.26
CA ALA A 110 6.49 5.02 12.48
C ALA A 110 5.15 4.31 12.18
N GLU A 111 4.88 3.19 12.86
CA GLU A 111 3.68 2.38 12.59
C GLU A 111 2.38 3.16 12.84
N ASP A 112 2.39 4.07 13.82
CA ASP A 112 1.20 4.81 14.26
C ASP A 112 1.15 6.24 13.70
N SER A 113 2.10 6.65 12.86
CA SER A 113 2.17 8.02 12.36
C SER A 113 2.64 8.10 10.91
N LEU A 114 2.01 8.97 10.13
CA LEU A 114 2.48 9.34 8.79
C LEU A 114 3.51 10.48 8.82
N GLY A 115 3.82 11.03 10.00
CA GLY A 115 4.61 12.26 10.13
C GLY A 115 3.85 13.53 9.72
N PHE A 116 2.53 13.44 9.56
CA PHE A 116 1.59 14.54 9.38
C PHE A 116 0.17 14.06 9.75
N ASP A 117 -0.76 15.01 9.95
CA ASP A 117 -2.17 14.70 10.23
C ASP A 117 -2.94 14.45 8.91
N PRO A 118 -3.46 13.24 8.68
CA PRO A 118 -4.27 12.93 7.49
C PRO A 118 -5.72 13.44 7.60
N GLY A 119 -6.14 13.95 8.76
CA GLY A 119 -7.52 14.34 9.03
C GLY A 119 -8.50 13.18 8.80
N MET A 120 -9.51 13.45 8.00
CA MET A 120 -10.56 12.49 7.62
C MET A 120 -10.22 11.65 6.39
N ALA A 121 -8.98 11.64 5.91
CA ALA A 121 -8.59 10.84 4.75
C ALA A 121 -8.63 9.34 5.03
N ILE A 122 -9.03 8.56 4.02
CA ILE A 122 -8.92 7.11 3.99
C ILE A 122 -7.45 6.74 3.88
N LEU A 123 -6.98 5.84 4.74
CA LEU A 123 -5.62 5.31 4.67
C LEU A 123 -5.63 3.97 3.94
N ALA A 124 -5.05 3.96 2.74
CA ALA A 124 -4.71 2.75 2.01
C ALA A 124 -3.26 2.38 2.36
N LYS A 125 -3.08 1.57 3.41
CA LYS A 125 -1.76 1.37 4.03
C LYS A 125 -1.37 -0.10 4.22
N ALA A 126 -0.10 -0.39 3.94
CA ALA A 126 0.54 -1.66 4.28
C ALA A 126 1.02 -1.64 5.74
N SER A 127 1.09 -2.82 6.37
CA SER A 127 1.47 -2.95 7.78
C SER A 127 0.64 -2.06 8.71
N MET A 128 -0.68 -2.01 8.48
CA MET A 128 -1.59 -1.24 9.30
C MET A 128 -1.68 -1.84 10.71
N SER A 129 -1.45 -1.02 11.74
CA SER A 129 -1.69 -1.42 13.12
C SER A 129 -3.18 -1.65 13.37
N VAL A 130 -3.51 -2.75 14.03
CA VAL A 130 -4.89 -3.10 14.41
C VAL A 130 -5.51 -2.09 15.38
N THR A 131 -4.69 -1.32 16.12
CA THR A 131 -5.16 -0.29 17.04
C THR A 131 -5.58 0.99 16.32
N ASN A 132 -5.03 1.24 15.14
CA ASN A 132 -5.25 2.48 14.37
C ASN A 132 -6.07 2.28 13.09
N PHE A 133 -6.25 1.04 12.66
CA PHE A 133 -7.13 0.71 11.53
C PHE A 133 -8.59 1.05 11.86
N ARG A 134 -9.24 1.88 11.04
CA ARG A 134 -10.69 2.15 11.16
C ARG A 134 -11.48 1.14 10.32
N PRO A 135 -12.14 0.13 10.93
CA PRO A 135 -12.82 -0.92 10.17
C PRO A 135 -13.96 -0.34 9.32
N GLY A 136 -14.04 -0.76 8.06
CA GLY A 136 -15.04 -0.26 7.11
C GLY A 136 -14.75 1.13 6.55
N PHE A 137 -13.60 1.73 6.90
CA PHE A 137 -13.18 3.05 6.40
C PHE A 137 -11.79 2.99 5.76
N ASP A 138 -10.79 2.48 6.48
CA ASP A 138 -9.43 2.32 5.95
C ASP A 138 -9.28 1.04 5.12
N VAL A 139 -8.24 0.99 4.29
CA VAL A 139 -7.97 -0.14 3.39
C VAL A 139 -6.59 -0.72 3.70
N SER A 140 -6.56 -1.97 4.16
CA SER A 140 -5.30 -2.71 4.26
C SER A 140 -4.89 -3.18 2.86
N ILE A 141 -3.71 -2.76 2.42
CA ILE A 141 -3.13 -3.14 1.12
C ILE A 141 -1.83 -3.93 1.34
N PRO A 142 -1.47 -4.86 0.43
CA PRO A 142 -0.20 -5.56 0.54
C PRO A 142 0.98 -4.62 0.29
N LEU A 143 2.14 -4.96 0.85
CA LEU A 143 3.39 -4.26 0.59
C LEU A 143 3.92 -4.63 -0.79
N PHE A 144 3.92 -3.67 -1.72
CA PHE A 144 4.50 -3.86 -3.05
C PHE A 144 5.98 -3.46 -3.09
N HIS A 145 6.80 -4.33 -3.67
CA HIS A 145 8.20 -4.01 -3.94
C HIS A 145 8.32 -2.89 -4.99
N LYS A 146 9.36 -2.05 -4.93
CA LYS A 146 9.57 -0.94 -5.90
C LYS A 146 9.60 -1.40 -7.37
N ASN A 147 10.09 -2.63 -7.60
CA ASN A 147 10.15 -3.27 -8.91
C ASN A 147 8.85 -4.00 -9.32
N HIS A 148 7.78 -3.91 -8.52
CA HIS A 148 6.50 -4.51 -8.89
C HIS A 148 6.03 -3.91 -10.23
N PRO A 149 5.62 -4.74 -11.21
CA PRO A 149 5.07 -4.27 -12.47
C PRO A 149 3.86 -3.37 -12.24
N GLU A 150 3.72 -2.33 -13.06
CA GLU A 150 2.58 -1.41 -12.99
C GLU A 150 1.29 -2.09 -13.44
N LYS A 151 1.40 -2.96 -14.44
CA LYS A 151 0.32 -3.79 -14.96
C LYS A 151 0.69 -5.25 -14.76
N GLY A 152 -0.30 -6.08 -14.49
CA GLY A 152 -0.13 -7.52 -14.49
C GLY A 152 0.36 -8.02 -15.86
N GLY A 153 0.84 -9.26 -15.89
CA GLY A 153 1.06 -9.99 -17.14
C GLY A 153 -0.27 -10.34 -17.81
N ASP A 154 -0.29 -11.47 -18.52
CA ASP A 154 -1.52 -11.95 -19.15
C ASP A 154 -2.69 -11.96 -18.15
N PRO A 155 -3.90 -11.55 -18.57
CA PRO A 155 -5.07 -11.63 -17.72
C PRO A 155 -5.13 -13.03 -17.12
N GLY A 156 -5.09 -13.09 -15.79
CA GLY A 156 -5.22 -14.37 -15.10
C GLY A 156 -6.49 -15.07 -15.56
N PHE A 157 -6.59 -16.39 -15.37
CA PHE A 157 -7.71 -17.19 -15.84
C PHE A 157 -9.09 -16.83 -15.21
N VAL A 158 -9.15 -15.81 -14.34
CA VAL A 158 -10.37 -15.30 -13.73
C VAL A 158 -11.08 -14.39 -14.74
N THR A 159 -11.98 -14.97 -15.52
CA THR A 159 -12.76 -14.29 -16.57
C THR A 159 -14.05 -13.66 -16.05
N THR A 160 -14.48 -14.00 -14.83
CA THR A 160 -15.73 -13.50 -14.22
C THR A 160 -15.53 -13.22 -12.73
N ASN A 161 -16.12 -12.13 -12.26
CA ASN A 161 -16.13 -11.75 -10.85
C ASN A 161 -17.23 -12.54 -10.12
N ASN A 162 -17.00 -13.84 -9.89
CA ASN A 162 -17.97 -14.69 -9.21
C ASN A 162 -18.01 -14.32 -7.73
N PHE A 163 -19.13 -13.75 -7.28
CA PHE A 163 -19.44 -13.56 -5.86
C PHE A 163 -20.61 -14.48 -5.47
N PRO A 164 -20.48 -15.27 -4.38
CA PRO A 164 -19.31 -15.41 -3.53
C PRO A 164 -18.16 -16.13 -4.25
N VAL A 165 -16.93 -15.69 -3.96
CA VAL A 165 -15.73 -16.22 -4.64
C VAL A 165 -15.47 -17.64 -4.17
N SER A 166 -15.68 -18.63 -5.04
CA SER A 166 -15.23 -20.02 -4.80
C SER A 166 -13.73 -20.12 -5.05
N LYS A 167 -12.92 -19.75 -4.04
CA LYS A 167 -11.46 -19.88 -4.12
C LYS A 167 -11.03 -21.30 -3.71
N LYS A 168 -10.19 -21.95 -4.51
CA LYS A 168 -9.52 -23.21 -4.12
C LYS A 168 -8.59 -23.00 -2.92
N TYR A 169 -7.91 -21.86 -2.88
CA TYR A 169 -6.99 -21.50 -1.80
C TYR A 169 -7.62 -20.46 -0.88
N LEU A 170 -7.68 -20.79 0.41
CA LEU A 170 -7.99 -19.87 1.50
C LEU A 170 -6.83 -18.88 1.71
N LEU A 171 -5.59 -19.35 1.64
CA LEU A 171 -4.39 -18.54 1.82
C LEU A 171 -3.26 -19.03 0.90
N ALA A 172 -2.62 -18.10 0.19
CA ALA A 172 -1.42 -18.35 -0.58
C ALA A 172 -0.36 -17.29 -0.22
N PHE A 173 0.84 -17.74 0.16
CA PHE A 173 1.96 -16.87 0.51
C PHE A 173 3.24 -17.39 -0.16
N LYS A 174 4.00 -16.46 -0.74
CA LYS A 174 5.37 -16.70 -1.20
C LYS A 174 6.24 -15.58 -0.63
N GLY A 175 7.16 -15.91 0.27
CA GLY A 175 7.97 -14.87 0.94
C GLY A 175 9.23 -15.35 1.65
N LYS A 176 9.78 -14.51 2.53
CA LYS A 176 11.02 -14.80 3.26
C LYS A 176 10.77 -15.27 4.68
N ARG A 177 11.42 -16.35 5.10
CA ARG A 177 11.52 -16.81 6.49
C ARG A 177 12.88 -16.40 7.05
N TYR A 178 12.89 -15.62 8.13
CA TYR A 178 14.15 -15.17 8.71
C TYR A 178 14.63 -16.23 9.68
N VAL A 179 15.79 -16.84 9.43
CA VAL A 179 16.36 -17.86 10.32
C VAL A 179 16.81 -17.27 11.67
N HIS A 180 17.11 -15.97 11.70
CA HIS A 180 17.54 -15.24 12.91
C HIS A 180 17.00 -13.80 12.88
N GLY A 181 17.09 -13.09 14.02
CA GLY A 181 16.68 -11.70 14.14
C GLY A 181 15.20 -11.50 14.42
N ILE A 182 14.77 -10.22 14.48
CA ILE A 182 13.40 -9.84 14.85
C ILE A 182 12.40 -10.37 13.82
N GLY A 183 11.32 -10.98 14.31
CA GLY A 183 10.30 -11.61 13.47
C GLY A 183 10.65 -13.01 12.96
N SER A 184 11.84 -13.54 13.30
CA SER A 184 12.21 -14.94 12.99
C SER A 184 11.20 -15.92 13.59
N GLU A 185 10.88 -15.79 14.88
CA GLU A 185 9.94 -16.67 15.57
C GLU A 185 8.56 -16.69 14.90
N THR A 186 7.96 -15.53 14.68
CA THR A 186 6.65 -15.42 14.02
C THR A 186 6.66 -16.03 12.62
N ARG A 187 7.70 -15.75 11.82
CA ARG A 187 7.82 -16.27 10.45
C ARG A 187 8.09 -17.77 10.42
N ASN A 188 8.82 -18.29 11.39
CA ASN A 188 8.99 -19.72 11.58
C ASN A 188 7.64 -20.37 11.89
N SER A 189 6.82 -19.78 12.77
CA SER A 189 5.51 -20.34 13.12
C SER A 189 4.52 -20.40 11.95
N LEU A 190 4.64 -19.53 10.94
CA LEU A 190 3.69 -19.50 9.81
C LEU A 190 3.62 -20.83 9.06
N TYR A 191 4.72 -21.56 8.93
CA TYR A 191 4.71 -22.81 8.16
C TYR A 191 3.75 -23.86 8.72
N HIS A 192 3.47 -23.84 10.03
CA HIS A 192 2.55 -24.77 10.66
C HIS A 192 1.11 -24.60 10.18
N LEU A 193 0.80 -23.49 9.51
CA LEU A 193 -0.49 -23.28 8.85
C LEU A 193 -0.55 -23.93 7.46
N HIS A 194 0.58 -24.31 6.87
CA HIS A 194 0.64 -24.96 5.56
C HIS A 194 0.00 -26.33 5.63
N ASN A 195 -0.93 -26.60 4.70
CA ASN A 195 -1.67 -27.86 4.68
C ASN A 195 -1.75 -28.51 3.29
N GLU A 196 -1.01 -27.98 2.32
CA GLU A 196 -0.94 -28.43 0.91
C GLU A 196 -2.28 -28.51 0.15
N ARG A 197 -3.38 -28.04 0.75
CA ARG A 197 -4.73 -28.14 0.20
C ARG A 197 -5.26 -26.78 -0.20
N ASP A 198 -5.57 -25.96 0.80
CA ASP A 198 -6.14 -24.63 0.65
C ASP A 198 -5.34 -23.54 1.36
N ILE A 199 -4.33 -23.91 2.17
CA ILE A 199 -3.35 -22.99 2.76
C ILE A 199 -1.95 -23.37 2.25
N VAL A 200 -1.44 -22.60 1.29
CA VAL A 200 -0.14 -22.81 0.65
C VAL A 200 0.84 -21.72 1.07
N LEU A 201 1.90 -22.09 1.79
CA LEU A 201 2.89 -21.14 2.30
C LEU A 201 4.28 -21.61 1.88
N VAL A 202 4.86 -20.91 0.92
CA VAL A 202 6.16 -21.25 0.37
C VAL A 202 7.16 -20.17 0.78
N THR A 203 8.26 -20.56 1.43
CA THR A 203 9.19 -19.59 2.02
C THR A 203 10.63 -19.83 1.62
N THR A 204 11.43 -18.77 1.51
CA THR A 204 12.89 -18.89 1.37
C THR A 204 13.58 -18.36 2.62
N CYS A 205 14.61 -19.06 3.08
CA CYS A 205 15.52 -18.61 4.14
C CYS A 205 16.61 -17.64 3.64
N ARG A 206 16.68 -17.37 2.33
CA ARG A 206 17.69 -16.49 1.71
C ARG A 206 17.45 -15.02 2.10
N HIS A 207 17.95 -14.61 3.27
CA HIS A 207 17.80 -13.27 3.81
C HIS A 207 19.09 -12.69 4.41
N GLY A 208 19.50 -11.50 3.95
CA GLY A 208 20.75 -10.87 4.39
C GLY A 208 21.99 -11.60 3.85
N LYS A 209 23.17 -11.25 4.39
CA LYS A 209 24.44 -11.87 3.96
C LYS A 209 24.76 -13.15 4.72
N SER A 210 24.31 -13.25 5.97
CA SER A 210 24.67 -14.32 6.91
C SER A 210 23.67 -15.50 6.96
N TRP A 211 22.69 -15.56 6.05
CA TRP A 211 21.69 -16.65 6.10
C TRP A 211 22.32 -18.04 5.91
N LYS A 212 23.43 -18.13 5.16
CA LYS A 212 24.15 -19.39 4.97
C LYS A 212 24.77 -19.89 6.27
N ASP A 213 25.33 -18.97 7.04
CA ASP A 213 25.99 -19.28 8.31
C ASP A 213 24.97 -19.61 9.41
N LEU A 214 23.76 -19.06 9.30
CA LEU A 214 22.67 -19.20 10.27
C LEU A 214 21.56 -20.12 9.77
N LYS A 215 21.87 -20.94 8.78
CA LYS A 215 20.96 -21.87 8.15
C LYS A 215 20.54 -22.96 9.14
N ASP A 216 19.23 -23.18 9.26
CA ASP A 216 18.65 -24.32 9.97
C ASP A 216 18.41 -25.52 9.04
N GLU A 217 17.94 -26.62 9.63
CA GLU A 217 17.71 -27.89 8.92
C GLU A 217 16.62 -27.78 7.83
N ARG A 218 15.63 -26.88 7.98
CA ARG A 218 14.50 -26.73 7.05
C ARG A 218 14.81 -25.86 5.82
N CYS A 219 15.85 -25.03 5.90
CA CYS A 219 16.17 -24.02 4.90
C CYS A 219 16.45 -24.59 3.49
N ASP A 220 16.93 -25.84 3.36
CA ASP A 220 17.08 -26.47 2.03
C ASP A 220 15.73 -26.80 1.39
N GLU A 221 14.84 -27.43 2.15
CA GLU A 221 13.48 -27.78 1.72
C GLU A 221 12.68 -26.52 1.36
N ASP A 222 12.72 -25.51 2.23
CA ASP A 222 12.14 -24.18 1.99
C ASP A 222 12.58 -23.60 0.64
N ASN A 223 13.89 -23.60 0.37
CA ASN A 223 14.40 -23.05 -0.89
C ASN A 223 14.01 -23.89 -2.11
N ALA A 224 13.92 -25.21 -1.95
CA ALA A 224 13.53 -26.11 -3.03
C ALA A 224 12.05 -25.95 -3.41
N GLU A 225 11.17 -25.74 -2.44
CA GLU A 225 9.76 -25.44 -2.71
C GLU A 225 9.55 -24.02 -3.23
N TYR A 226 10.40 -23.07 -2.82
CA TYR A 226 10.31 -21.67 -3.19
C TYR A 226 10.72 -21.38 -4.63
N ASP A 227 11.74 -22.06 -5.15
CA ASP A 227 12.26 -21.85 -6.50
C ASP A 227 11.30 -22.43 -7.56
#